data_AF-A0A6B3FX12-F1
#
_entry.id   AF-A0A6B3FX12-F1
#
_cell.length_a   1.000
_cell.length_b   1.000
_cell.length_c   1.000
_cell.angle_alpha   90.00
_cell.angle_beta   90.00
_cell.angle_gamma   90.00
#
_symmetry.space_group_name_H-M   'P 1'
#
loop_
_entity.id
_entity.type
_entity.pdbx_description
1 polymer ?
#
loop_
_entity_poly.entity_id
_entity_poly.type
_entity_poly.pdbx_seq_one_letter_code
_entity_poly.pdbx_strand_id
1 'polypeptide(L)'
;MPLALLALAVSAFGIGTTEFVMMGLLPNVADDLGTSVPTAGYLVSAYAIGVVLGAPLLTGLGSRVPRKKMLLLLMALFTIGNLASALAPDFGWLVAGRLLAGLPHGAF
;
A
#
# COMPACT_ATOMS: atom_id res chain seq x y z
N MET A 1 -14.55 21.48 7.96
CA MET A 1 -13.54 20.59 8.59
C MET A 1 -12.17 21.22 8.46
N PRO A 2 -11.29 21.13 9.47
CA PRO A 2 -9.88 21.54 9.34
C PRO A 2 -9.19 20.82 8.17
N LEU A 3 -8.41 21.56 7.36
CA LEU A 3 -7.72 21.01 6.18
C LEU A 3 -6.81 19.82 6.53
N ALA A 4 -6.18 19.84 7.70
CA ALA A 4 -5.35 18.73 8.18
C ALA A 4 -6.16 17.45 8.39
N LEU A 5 -7.39 17.54 8.94
CA LEU A 5 -8.25 16.38 9.13
C LEU A 5 -8.78 15.84 7.80
N LEU A 6 -9.08 16.72 6.84
CA LEU A 6 -9.45 16.30 5.49
C LEU A 6 -8.30 15.54 4.81
N ALA A 7 -7.07 16.04 4.91
CA ALA A 7 -5.90 15.38 4.35
C ALA A 7 -5.67 13.98 4.96
N LEU A 8 -5.83 13.86 6.28
CA LEU A 8 -5.75 12.57 6.97
C LEU A 8 -6.87 11.62 6.54
N ALA A 9 -8.10 12.12 6.42
CA ALA A 9 -9.24 11.33 5.99
C ALA A 9 -9.06 10.80 4.55
N VAL A 10 -8.60 11.64 3.62
CA VAL A 10 -8.32 11.23 2.24
C VAL A 10 -7.18 10.21 2.18
N SER A 11 -6.15 10.38 3.01
CA SER A 11 -5.02 9.45 3.08
C SER A 11 -5.46 8.08 3.63
N ALA A 12 -6.22 8.06 4.73
CA ALA A 12 -6.76 6.83 5.31
C ALA A 12 -7.74 6.14 4.35
N PHE A 13 -8.57 6.91 3.65
CA PHE A 13 -9.44 6.39 2.59
C PHE A 13 -8.61 5.74 1.48
N GLY A 14 -7.60 6.42 0.94
CA GLY A 14 -6.73 5.88 -0.10
C GLY A 14 -6.04 4.58 0.32
N ILE A 15 -5.52 4.52 1.56
CA ILE A 15 -4.92 3.31 2.14
C ILE A 15 -5.96 2.18 2.20
N GLY A 16 -7.12 2.41 2.78
CA GLY A 16 -8.17 1.39 2.92
C GLY A 16 -8.69 0.90 1.57
N THR A 17 -8.96 1.82 0.63
CA THR A 17 -9.39 1.46 -0.73
C THR A 17 -8.34 0.58 -1.42
N THR A 18 -7.06 0.92 -1.31
CA THR A 18 -5.95 0.15 -1.92
C THR A 18 -5.83 -1.26 -1.34
N GLU A 19 -6.15 -1.45 -0.07
CA GLU A 19 -6.12 -2.76 0.56
C GLU A 19 -7.31 -3.62 0.12
N PHE A 20 -8.53 -3.10 0.23
CA PHE A 20 -9.74 -3.90 0.09
C PHE A 20 -10.26 -4.04 -1.34
N VAL A 21 -10.11 -3.01 -2.18
CA VAL A 21 -10.61 -3.07 -3.57
C VAL A 21 -9.88 -4.14 -4.38
N MET A 22 -8.61 -4.40 -4.07
CA MET A 22 -7.82 -5.45 -4.74
C MET A 22 -8.52 -6.82 -4.68
N MET A 23 -9.19 -7.14 -3.57
CA MET A 23 -9.89 -8.43 -3.40
C MET A 23 -11.03 -8.61 -4.42
N GLY A 24 -11.74 -7.52 -4.73
CA GLY A 24 -12.80 -7.53 -5.75
C GLY A 24 -12.27 -7.52 -7.18
N LEU A 25 -11.02 -7.06 -7.39
CA LEU A 25 -10.39 -6.95 -8.70
C LEU A 25 -9.50 -8.15 -9.05
N LEU A 26 -9.35 -9.14 -8.17
CA LEU A 26 -8.48 -10.30 -8.43
C LEU A 26 -8.77 -11.01 -9.75
N PRO A 27 -10.03 -11.24 -10.19
CA PRO A 27 -10.31 -11.82 -11.49
C PRO A 27 -9.76 -10.98 -12.65
N ASN A 28 -10.01 -9.67 -12.63
CA ASN A 28 -9.52 -8.75 -13.67
C ASN A 28 -7.99 -8.71 -13.73
N VAL A 29 -7.32 -8.64 -12.58
CA VAL A 29 -5.85 -8.63 -12.53
C VAL A 29 -5.27 -9.97 -12.98
N ALA A 30 -5.94 -11.08 -12.66
CA ALA A 30 -5.54 -12.39 -13.13
C ALA A 30 -5.62 -12.48 -14.66
N ASP A 31 -6.72 -12.00 -15.25
CA ASP A 31 -6.93 -11.99 -16.70
C ASP A 31 -5.91 -11.08 -17.41
N ASP A 32 -5.70 -9.85 -16.91
CA ASP A 32 -4.76 -8.87 -17.50
C ASP A 32 -3.31 -9.36 -17.48
N LEU A 33 -2.91 -10.11 -16.45
CA LEU A 33 -1.56 -10.64 -16.30
C LEU A 33 -1.41 -12.09 -16.80
N GLY A 34 -2.46 -12.68 -17.38
CA GLY A 34 -2.46 -14.05 -17.88
C GLY A 34 -2.17 -15.10 -16.80
N THR A 35 -2.62 -14.87 -15.56
CA THR A 35 -2.43 -15.76 -14.42
C THR A 35 -3.76 -16.26 -13.85
N SER A 36 -3.72 -17.04 -12.77
CA SER A 36 -4.93 -17.56 -12.11
C SER A 36 -5.36 -16.68 -10.93
N VAL A 37 -6.65 -16.68 -10.60
CA VAL A 37 -7.17 -15.96 -9.41
C VAL A 37 -6.48 -16.38 -8.11
N PRO A 38 -6.22 -17.68 -7.84
CA PRO A 38 -5.42 -18.09 -6.68
C PRO A 38 -4.02 -17.46 -6.66
N THR A 39 -3.35 -17.39 -7.82
CA THR A 39 -2.04 -16.74 -7.94
C THR A 39 -2.14 -15.24 -7.69
N ALA A 40 -3.14 -14.57 -8.26
CA ALA A 40 -3.40 -13.15 -8.02
C ALA A 40 -3.66 -12.84 -6.53
N GLY A 41 -4.17 -13.82 -5.77
CA GLY A 41 -4.29 -13.72 -4.31
C GLY A 41 -2.98 -13.38 -3.59
N TYR A 42 -1.83 -13.76 -4.14
CA TYR A 42 -0.52 -13.38 -3.57
C TYR A 42 -0.27 -11.88 -3.56
N LEU A 43 -0.94 -11.08 -4.40
CA LEU A 43 -0.89 -9.62 -4.36
C LEU A 43 -1.48 -9.04 -3.07
N VAL A 44 -2.50 -9.70 -2.52
CA VAL A 44 -3.09 -9.36 -1.22
C VAL A 44 -2.13 -9.78 -0.11
N SER A 45 -1.59 -11.00 -0.19
CA SER A 45 -0.60 -11.50 0.78
C SER A 45 0.66 -10.64 0.84
N ALA A 46 1.20 -10.21 -0.30
CA ALA A 46 2.38 -9.35 -0.38
C ALA A 46 2.16 -8.01 0.31
N TYR A 47 0.98 -7.41 0.13
CA TYR A 47 0.60 -6.19 0.84
C TYR A 47 0.49 -6.43 2.35
N ALA A 48 -0.15 -7.52 2.78
CA ALA A 48 -0.25 -7.87 4.20
C ALA A 48 1.13 -8.09 4.84
N ILE A 49 2.07 -8.73 4.13
CA ILE A 49 3.47 -8.85 4.57
C ILE A 49 4.09 -7.46 4.71
N GLY A 50 3.86 -6.57 3.74
CA GLY A 50 4.24 -5.16 3.81
C GLY A 50 3.72 -4.48 5.07
N VAL A 51 2.43 -4.64 5.39
CA VAL A 51 1.80 -4.07 6.60
C VAL A 51 2.47 -4.60 7.88
N VAL A 52 2.63 -5.92 7.99
CA VAL A 52 3.17 -6.59 9.18
C VAL A 52 4.62 -6.20 9.45
N LEU A 53 5.44 -6.08 8.39
CA LEU A 53 6.83 -5.66 8.54
C LEU A 53 6.94 -4.14 8.71
N GLY A 54 6.18 -3.38 7.95
CA GLY A 54 6.25 -1.93 7.91
C GLY A 54 5.80 -1.27 9.21
N ALA A 55 4.76 -1.78 9.85
CA ALA A 55 4.24 -1.20 11.10
C ALA A 55 5.32 -1.09 12.21
N PRO A 56 6.00 -2.16 12.65
CA PRO A 56 7.03 -2.06 13.69
C PRO A 56 8.28 -1.33 13.18
N LEU A 57 8.71 -1.58 11.94
CA LEU A 57 9.94 -0.99 11.40
C LEU A 57 9.81 0.53 11.26
N LEU A 58 8.76 1.01 10.60
CA LEU A 58 8.56 2.43 10.36
C LEU A 58 8.17 3.17 11.64
N THR A 59 7.37 2.56 12.54
CA THR A 59 7.07 3.18 13.84
C THR A 59 8.33 3.31 14.71
N GLY A 60 9.16 2.26 14.76
CA GLY A 60 10.43 2.28 15.51
C GLY A 60 11.41 3.32 14.97
N LEU A 61 11.66 3.31 13.65
CA LEU A 61 12.54 4.27 12.97
C LEU A 61 11.99 5.71 13.04
N GLY A 62 10.67 5.86 12.97
CA GLY A 62 9.97 7.13 12.99
C GLY A 62 9.81 7.77 14.38
N SER A 63 10.20 7.07 15.45
CA SER A 63 9.96 7.49 16.85
C SER A 63 10.51 8.88 17.21
N ARG A 64 11.59 9.32 16.54
CA ARG A 64 12.21 10.64 16.75
C ARG A 64 11.88 11.66 15.66
N VAL A 65 11.10 11.27 14.65
CA VAL A 65 10.71 12.13 13.54
C VAL A 65 9.48 12.96 13.94
N PRO A 66 9.45 14.28 13.69
CA PRO A 66 8.25 15.07 13.96
C PRO A 66 7.02 14.51 13.25
N ARG A 67 5.89 14.36 13.97
CA ARG A 67 4.68 13.68 13.49
C ARG A 67 4.22 14.10 12.09
N LYS A 68 4.22 15.41 11.80
CA LYS A 68 3.86 15.92 10.46
C LYS A 68 4.79 15.39 9.36
N LYS A 69 6.11 15.38 9.62
CA LYS A 69 7.09 14.86 8.65
C LYS A 69 6.91 13.35 8.47
N MET A 70 6.66 12.61 9.54
CA MET A 70 6.42 11.16 9.48
C MET A 70 5.20 10.85 8.59
N LEU A 71 4.06 11.51 8.83
CA LEU A 71 2.85 11.33 8.02
C LEU A 71 3.08 11.63 6.54
N LEU A 72 3.85 12.68 6.22
CA LEU A 72 4.20 13.00 4.82
C LEU A 72 5.11 11.95 4.19
N LEU A 73 6.09 11.41 4.93
CA LEU A 73 6.98 10.36 4.44
C LEU A 73 6.22 9.05 4.18
N LEU A 74 5.34 8.67 5.11
CA LEU A 74 4.48 7.49 4.95
C LEU A 74 3.57 7.63 3.74
N MET A 75 3.00 8.81 3.53
CA MET A 75 2.13 9.05 2.38
C MET A 75 2.90 9.09 1.07
N ALA A 76 4.12 9.64 1.05
CA ALA A 76 5.01 9.55 -0.11
C ALA A 76 5.36 8.09 -0.44
N LEU A 77 5.70 7.28 0.56
CA LEU A 77 5.98 5.86 0.38
C LEU A 77 4.78 5.09 -0.18
N PHE A 78 3.59 5.38 0.36
CA PHE A 78 2.32 4.82 -0.11
C PHE A 78 2.06 5.18 -1.58
N THR A 79 2.24 6.45 -1.94
CA THR A 79 2.07 6.93 -3.32
C THR A 79 3.07 6.27 -4.27
N ILE A 80 4.34 6.15 -3.88
CA ILE A 80 5.37 5.51 -4.71
C ILE A 80 5.05 4.02 -4.92
N GLY A 81 4.66 3.29 -3.87
CA GLY A 81 4.28 1.87 -3.99
C GLY A 81 3.08 1.66 -4.92
N ASN A 82 2.08 2.53 -4.84
CA ASN A 82 0.92 2.46 -5.75
C ASN A 82 1.27 2.87 -7.17
N LEU A 83 2.12 3.88 -7.37
CA LEU A 83 2.58 4.26 -8.71
C LEU A 83 3.41 3.13 -9.34
N ALA A 84 4.27 2.47 -8.57
CA ALA A 84 5.01 1.29 -9.03
C ALA A 84 4.05 0.15 -9.41
N SER A 85 2.99 -0.07 -8.62
CA SER A 85 1.95 -1.06 -8.94
C SER A 85 1.19 -0.72 -10.22
N ALA A 86 0.84 0.55 -10.42
CA ALA A 86 0.13 1.02 -11.61
C ALA A 86 0.96 0.92 -12.90
N LEU A 87 2.28 0.99 -12.78
CA LEU A 87 3.24 0.89 -13.90
C LEU A 87 3.81 -0.54 -14.06
N ALA A 88 3.21 -1.54 -13.41
CA ALA A 88 3.75 -2.89 -13.41
C ALA A 88 3.70 -3.54 -14.80
N PRO A 89 4.85 -3.97 -15.36
CA PRO A 89 4.88 -4.71 -16.62
C PRO A 89 4.57 -6.20 -16.45
N ASP A 90 4.73 -6.73 -15.24
CA ASP A 90 4.56 -8.15 -14.93
C ASP A 90 4.11 -8.37 -13.47
N PHE A 91 3.78 -9.63 -13.18
CA PHE A 91 3.29 -10.04 -11.86
C PHE A 91 4.30 -9.80 -10.73
N GLY A 92 5.59 -10.06 -10.97
CA GLY A 92 6.63 -9.90 -9.94
C GLY A 92 6.83 -8.44 -9.56
N TRP A 93 6.80 -7.54 -10.54
CA TRP A 93 6.81 -6.10 -10.29
C TRP A 93 5.58 -5.66 -9.50
N LEU A 94 4.39 -6.16 -9.85
CA LEU A 94 3.17 -5.84 -9.12
C LEU A 94 3.25 -6.33 -7.66
N VAL A 95 3.77 -7.53 -7.41
CA VAL A 95 4.03 -8.05 -6.04
C VAL A 95 4.93 -7.09 -5.25
N ALA A 96 6.04 -6.63 -5.85
CA ALA A 96 6.96 -5.70 -5.19
C ALA A 96 6.29 -4.34 -4.90
N GLY A 97 5.53 -3.81 -5.85
CA GLY A 97 4.73 -2.59 -5.68
C GLY A 97 3.71 -2.73 -4.55
N ARG A 98 3.01 -3.87 -4.48
CA ARG A 98 2.05 -4.20 -3.41
C ARG A 98 2.72 -4.26 -2.05
N LEU A 99 3.86 -4.93 -1.94
CA LEU A 99 4.63 -4.97 -0.70
C LEU A 99 5.06 -3.56 -0.25
N LEU A 100 5.59 -2.76 -1.18
CA LEU A 100 6.02 -1.38 -0.93
C LEU A 100 4.85 -0.49 -0.48
N ALA A 101 3.68 -0.62 -1.12
CA ALA A 101 2.46 0.11 -0.78
C ALA A 101 1.88 -0.29 0.59
N GLY A 102 2.15 -1.53 1.05
CA GLY A 102 1.72 -2.03 2.35
C GLY A 102 2.57 -1.53 3.52
N LEU A 103 3.87 -1.27 3.29
CA LEU A 103 4.80 -0.81 4.34
C LEU A 103 4.26 0.37 5.19
N PRO A 104 3.76 1.48 4.61
CA PRO A 104 3.33 2.62 5.41
C PRO A 104 2.00 2.40 6.13
N HIS A 105 1.22 1.39 5.77
CA HIS A 105 -0.17 1.22 6.24
C HIS A 105 -0.26 1.19 7.76
N GLY A 106 0.41 0.24 8.42
CA GLY A 106 0.23 0.06 9.86
C GLY A 106 0.93 1.12 10.73
N ALA A 107 1.75 1.98 10.12
CA ALA A 107 2.45 3.07 10.81
C ALA A 107 1.76 4.44 10.64
N PHE A 108 0.81 4.56 9.71
CA PHE A 108 0.07 5.79 9.42
C PHE A 108 -1.10 5.97 10.38
#